data_AF-A0A7X6UGX1-F1
#
_entry.id   AF-A0A7X6UGX1-F1
#
_cell.length_a   1.000
_cell.length_b   1.000
_cell.length_c   1.000
_cell.angle_alpha   90.00
_cell.angle_beta   90.00
_cell.angle_gamma   90.00
#
_symmetry.space_group_name_H-M   'P 1'
#
loop_
_entity.id
_entity.type
_entity.pdbx_description
1 polymer ?
#
loop_
_entity_poly.entity_id
_entity_poly.type
_entity_poly.pdbx_seq_one_letter_code
_entity_poly.pdbx_strand_id
1 'polypeptide(L)'
;MNAEFEHLYSRDPRAAMMTINEMEDLLKDAIDHGPILGPDTKLYEKQGKFYRVTMPCLACLGLKEYDKTIPFVEVLILDAYDL
;
A
#
# COMPACT_ATOMS: atom_id res chain seq x y z
N MET A 1 -13.05 6.81 -5.32
CA MET A 1 -12.56 5.43 -5.49
C MET A 1 -13.66 4.64 -6.15
N ASN A 2 -13.37 3.80 -7.16
CA ASN A 2 -14.41 2.98 -7.80
C ASN A 2 -14.86 1.91 -6.80
N ALA A 3 -16.16 1.82 -6.53
CA ALA A 3 -16.72 0.93 -5.48
C ALA A 3 -16.41 -0.56 -5.71
N GLU A 4 -16.05 -0.94 -6.94
CA GLU A 4 -15.77 -2.32 -7.33
C GLU A 4 -14.49 -2.91 -6.68
N PHE A 5 -13.54 -2.08 -6.24
CA PHE A 5 -12.23 -2.54 -5.75
C PHE A 5 -12.07 -2.46 -4.22
N GLU A 6 -13.08 -2.02 -3.48
CA GLU A 6 -13.00 -1.81 -2.02
C GLU A 6 -12.75 -3.09 -1.21
N HIS A 7 -12.91 -4.27 -1.80
CA HIS A 7 -12.63 -5.55 -1.16
C HIS A 7 -11.14 -5.94 -1.20
N LEU A 8 -10.32 -5.24 -1.99
CA LEU A 8 -8.88 -5.49 -2.14
C LEU A 8 -8.02 -4.75 -1.10
N TYR A 9 -8.65 -3.93 -0.27
CA TYR A 9 -8.00 -3.02 0.68
C TYR A 9 -8.40 -3.34 2.11
N SER A 10 -7.61 -2.88 3.08
CA SER A 10 -7.83 -3.19 4.50
C SER A 10 -9.04 -2.49 5.10
N ARG A 11 -9.48 -1.36 4.51
CA ARG A 11 -10.54 -0.48 5.04
C ARG A 11 -10.22 0.12 6.40
N ASP A 12 -8.94 0.17 6.78
CA ASP A 12 -8.51 0.88 7.98
C ASP A 12 -8.75 2.38 7.77
N PRO A 13 -9.52 3.06 8.63
CA PRO A 13 -9.83 4.49 8.46
C PRO A 13 -8.59 5.40 8.60
N ARG A 14 -7.48 4.88 9.11
CA ARG A 14 -6.19 5.59 9.19
C ARG A 14 -5.36 5.45 7.92
N ALA A 15 -5.71 4.50 7.04
CA ALA A 15 -4.96 4.27 5.81
C ALA A 15 -5.26 5.36 4.78
N ALA A 16 -4.22 5.77 4.06
CA ALA A 16 -4.31 6.75 2.99
C ALA A 16 -4.18 6.08 1.62
N MET A 17 -5.01 6.49 0.68
CA MET A 17 -4.87 6.11 -0.73
C MET A 17 -3.92 7.08 -1.43
N MET A 18 -2.92 6.56 -2.13
CA MET A 18 -1.96 7.36 -2.89
C MET A 18 -1.59 6.70 -4.21
N THR A 19 -0.95 7.48 -5.06
CA THR A 19 -0.39 7.02 -6.34
C THR A 19 0.86 6.16 -6.12
N ILE A 20 1.27 5.42 -7.14
CA ILE A 20 2.55 4.68 -7.10
C ILE A 20 3.72 5.64 -6.90
N ASN A 21 3.73 6.79 -7.59
CA ASN A 21 4.83 7.75 -7.47
C ASN A 21 4.96 8.30 -6.04
N GLU A 22 3.84 8.66 -5.40
CA GLU A 22 3.84 9.12 -4.00
C GLU A 22 4.35 8.02 -3.04
N MET A 23 3.98 6.76 -3.28
CA MET A 23 4.47 5.63 -2.49
C MET A 23 5.98 5.38 -2.72
N GLU A 24 6.45 5.45 -3.97
CA GLU A 24 7.88 5.31 -4.31
C GLU A 24 8.72 6.40 -3.61
N ASP A 25 8.25 7.65 -3.59
CA ASP A 25 8.90 8.76 -2.89
C ASP A 25 8.87 8.59 -1.36
N LEU A 26 7.72 8.19 -0.80
CA LEU A 26 7.55 7.94 0.63
C LEU A 26 8.51 6.85 1.12
N LEU A 27 8.58 5.74 0.38
CA LEU A 27 9.35 4.54 0.74
C LEU A 27 10.78 4.57 0.20
N LYS A 28 11.23 5.68 -0.39
CA LYS A 28 12.61 5.84 -0.80
C LYS A 28 13.55 5.57 0.38
N ASP A 29 14.50 4.66 0.18
CA ASP A 29 15.47 4.19 1.19
C ASP A 29 14.85 3.41 2.37
N ALA A 30 13.59 2.97 2.26
CA ALA A 30 12.95 2.09 3.24
C ALA A 30 13.48 0.65 3.14
N ILE A 31 13.49 -0.06 4.26
CA ILE A 31 13.78 -1.49 4.34
C ILE A 31 12.49 -2.25 4.01
N ASP A 32 12.51 -3.10 2.98
CA ASP A 32 11.41 -4.02 2.66
C ASP A 32 11.54 -5.27 3.56
N HIS A 33 10.59 -5.43 4.49
CA HIS A 33 10.51 -6.59 5.38
C HIS A 33 9.73 -7.77 4.76
N GLY A 34 9.20 -7.58 3.55
CA GLY A 34 8.47 -8.60 2.80
C GLY A 34 6.95 -8.54 2.99
N PRO A 35 6.24 -9.55 2.44
CA PRO A 35 4.79 -9.58 2.46
C PRO A 35 4.23 -9.84 3.86
N ILE A 36 3.16 -9.12 4.20
CA ILE A 36 2.34 -9.33 5.40
C ILE A 36 0.87 -9.43 4.98
N LEU A 37 0.08 -10.31 5.60
CA LEU A 37 -1.36 -10.44 5.30
C LEU A 37 -1.72 -10.81 3.84
N GLY A 38 -0.75 -11.26 3.03
CA GLY A 38 -0.96 -11.68 1.65
C GLY A 38 0.16 -11.21 0.72
N PRO A 39 0.17 -11.64 -0.56
CA PRO A 39 1.21 -11.26 -1.51
C PRO A 39 1.14 -9.77 -1.93
N ASP A 40 -0.05 -9.18 -1.87
CA ASP A 40 -0.32 -7.81 -2.33
C ASP A 40 -0.10 -6.76 -1.24
N THR A 41 0.26 -7.18 -0.02
CA THR A 41 0.51 -6.29 1.10
C THR A 41 1.91 -6.53 1.66
N LYS A 42 2.68 -5.46 1.83
CA LYS A 42 4.06 -5.51 2.30
C LYS A 42 4.28 -4.61 3.50
N LEU A 43 5.28 -4.96 4.30
CA LEU A 43 5.74 -4.14 5.41
C LEU A 43 7.06 -3.46 5.05
N TYR A 44 7.11 -2.15 5.19
CA TYR A 44 8.31 -1.35 5.01
C TYR A 44 8.68 -0.64 6.30
N GLU A 45 9.97 -0.39 6.52
CA GLU A 45 10.46 0.41 7.63
C GLU A 45 11.33 1.56 7.13
N LYS A 46 11.07 2.78 7.62
CA LYS A 46 11.90 3.96 7.35
C LYS A 46 11.98 4.83 8.59
N GLN A 47 13.19 5.10 9.04
CA GLN A 47 13.48 5.98 10.18
C GLN A 47 12.72 5.58 11.46
N GLY A 48 12.62 4.27 11.73
CA GLY A 48 11.93 3.73 12.91
C GLY A 48 10.40 3.79 12.84
N LYS A 49 9.82 4.09 11.66
CA LYS A 49 8.39 3.99 11.39
C LYS A 49 8.11 2.84 10.45
N PHE A 50 7.00 2.16 10.69
CA PHE A 50 6.54 1.06 9.86
C PHE A 50 5.40 1.49 8.96
N TYR A 51 5.37 0.96 7.74
CA TYR A 51 4.39 1.26 6.71
C TYR A 51 3.85 -0.06 6.18
N ARG A 52 2.56 -0.32 6.40
CA ARG A 52 1.84 -1.37 5.68
C ARG A 52 1.36 -0.81 4.35
N VAL A 53 1.80 -1.42 3.27
CA VAL A 53 1.53 -0.96 1.90
C VAL A 53 0.78 -2.05 1.17
N THR A 54 -0.46 -1.79 0.79
CA THR A 54 -1.30 -2.68 -0.01
C THR A 54 -1.38 -2.15 -1.43
N MET A 55 -0.83 -2.92 -2.37
CA MET A 55 -0.90 -2.65 -3.80
C MET A 55 -1.53 -3.86 -4.50
N PRO A 56 -2.84 -3.81 -4.81
CA PRO A 56 -3.53 -4.93 -5.41
C PRO A 56 -2.94 -5.33 -6.76
N CYS A 57 -2.93 -6.63 -7.04
CA CYS A 57 -2.40 -7.15 -8.28
C CYS A 57 -3.17 -6.62 -9.52
N LEU A 58 -2.48 -6.47 -10.67
CA LEU A 58 -3.11 -6.02 -11.92
C LEU A 58 -4.32 -6.87 -12.33
N ALA A 59 -4.22 -8.20 -12.17
CA ALA A 59 -5.32 -9.12 -12.45
C ALA A 59 -6.51 -8.90 -11.51
N CYS A 60 -6.25 -8.55 -10.25
CA CYS A 60 -7.23 -8.25 -9.21
C CYS A 60 -7.99 -6.96 -9.56
N LEU A 61 -7.32 -6.01 -10.20
CA LEU A 61 -7.90 -4.76 -10.70
C LEU A 61 -8.55 -4.90 -12.09
N GLY A 62 -8.40 -6.05 -12.76
CA GLY A 62 -8.82 -6.22 -14.16
C GLY A 62 -8.04 -5.35 -15.15
N LEU A 63 -6.82 -4.93 -14.78
CA LEU A 63 -5.97 -4.03 -15.56
C LEU A 63 -4.80 -4.79 -16.21
N LYS A 64 -4.28 -4.23 -17.30
CA LYS A 64 -3.08 -4.74 -17.97
C LYS A 64 -1.81 -4.07 -17.49
N GLU A 65 -1.93 -2.84 -17.00
CA GLU A 65 -0.84 -2.01 -16.51
C GLU A 65 -1.34 -1.05 -15.44
N TYR A 66 -0.42 -0.58 -14.60
CA TYR A 66 -0.71 0.39 -13.56
C TYR A 66 -0.67 1.80 -14.15
N ASP A 67 -1.72 2.58 -13.95
CA ASP A 67 -1.66 4.03 -14.17
C ASP A 67 -1.03 4.71 -12.95
N LYS A 68 0.26 5.05 -13.05
CA LYS A 68 1.00 5.65 -11.93
C LYS A 68 0.45 7.00 -11.44
N THR A 69 -0.53 7.59 -12.13
CA THR A 69 -1.12 8.89 -11.77
C THR A 69 -2.42 8.78 -10.97
N ILE A 70 -2.99 7.57 -10.85
CA ILE A 70 -4.24 7.33 -10.13
C ILE A 70 -3.94 6.74 -8.74
N PRO A 71 -4.61 7.21 -7.67
CA PRO A 71 -4.43 6.65 -6.34
C PRO A 71 -5.13 5.29 -6.21
N PHE A 72 -4.35 4.22 -6.06
CA PHE A 72 -4.82 2.87 -5.76
C PHE A 72 -3.88 2.10 -4.82
N VAL A 73 -2.83 2.73 -4.30
CA VAL A 73 -1.97 2.14 -3.27
C VAL A 73 -2.49 2.58 -1.91
N GLU A 74 -2.83 1.64 -1.05
CA GLU A 74 -3.21 1.93 0.34
C GLU A 74 -1.96 1.87 1.21
N VAL A 75 -1.72 2.91 1.99
CA VAL A 75 -0.61 2.97 2.95
C VAL A 75 -1.16 3.28 4.34
N LEU A 76 -0.82 2.42 5.30
CA LEU A 76 -1.07 2.64 6.72
C LEU A 76 0.27 2.81 7.44
N ILE A 77 0.43 3.92 8.16
CA ILE A 77 1.56 4.13 9.07
C ILE A 77 1.23 3.39 10.38
N LEU A 78 2.14 2.53 10.81
CA LEU A 78 2.04 1.78 12.06
C LEU A 78 2.98 2.42 13.09
N ASP A 79 2.46 2.73 14.26
CA ASP A 79 3.27 3.09 15.41
C ASP A 79 3.78 1.82 16.11
N ALA A 80 4.77 1.95 17.01
CA ALA A 80 5.39 0.82 17.70
C ALA A 80 4.42 -0.07 18.54
N TYR A 81 3.17 0.36 18.71
CA TYR A 81 2.11 -0.37 19.40
C TYR A 81 1.09 -1.03 18.46
N ASP A 82 1.19 -0.81 17.14
CA ASP A 82 0.30 -1.36 16.11
C ASP A 82 0.90 -2.62 15.42
N LEU A 83 2.10 -3.05 15.81
CA LEU A 83 2.81 -4.23 15.29
C LEU A 83 2.59 -5.48 16.14
#